data_AF-A0A7C6VZ29-F1
#
_entry.id   AF-A0A7C6VZ29-F1
#
_cell.length_a   1.000
_cell.length_b   1.000
_cell.length_c   1.000
_cell.angle_alpha   90.00
_cell.angle_beta   90.00
_cell.angle_gamma   90.00
#
_symmetry.space_group_name_H-M   'P 1'
#
loop_
_entity.id
_entity.type
_entity.pdbx_description
1 polymer ?
#
loop_
_entity_poly.entity_id
_entity_poly.type
_entity_poly.pdbx_seq_one_letter_code
_entity_poly.pdbx_strand_id
1 'polypeptide(L)'
;MKAWSSILVAGLAAAAVARADLIGTFKTITLDGSLGDWSGSDVLYNDAEIGDGDPLNSSYENVYLANNGTDLFIGLDTKGTGGGDILNSYTRNIFVDADANGASGFNGGWMTGGYDYLIQYGSGGTVYSVYSFNGPNQSTWSWSFISTIAYSYNDDAIELSVPLSALGLSGGDTARVLLNVTGAGVTTETWASEFESGAENYTVALVPEPTTAMLLLGGLAALAKLRRARAA
;
A
#
# COMPACT_ATOMS: atom_id res chain seq x y z
N MET A 1 -11.27 -55.50 -29.77
CA MET A 1 -10.35 -54.33 -29.80
C MET A 1 -11.03 -53.17 -29.08
N LYS A 2 -10.35 -52.67 -28.05
CA LYS A 2 -10.46 -51.37 -27.34
C LYS A 2 -11.85 -50.81 -26.99
N ALA A 3 -12.25 -51.02 -25.73
CA ALA A 3 -13.10 -50.11 -24.98
C ALA A 3 -12.33 -48.80 -24.70
N TRP A 4 -12.97 -47.65 -24.87
CA TRP A 4 -12.41 -46.35 -24.49
C TRP A 4 -13.15 -45.88 -23.23
N SER A 5 -12.43 -45.87 -22.11
CA SER A 5 -12.89 -45.29 -20.85
C SER A 5 -12.70 -43.78 -20.90
N SER A 6 -13.78 -43.02 -20.82
CA SER A 6 -13.74 -41.57 -20.59
C SER A 6 -13.53 -41.31 -19.10
N ILE A 7 -12.35 -40.81 -18.73
CA ILE A 7 -12.09 -40.24 -17.41
C ILE A 7 -12.75 -38.87 -17.36
N LEU A 8 -13.76 -38.70 -16.52
CA LEU A 8 -14.23 -37.38 -16.08
C LEU A 8 -13.20 -36.82 -15.09
N VAL A 9 -12.46 -35.80 -15.50
CA VAL A 9 -11.70 -34.96 -14.56
C VAL A 9 -12.68 -33.91 -14.03
N ALA A 10 -13.17 -34.12 -12.81
CA ALA A 10 -13.86 -33.08 -12.07
C ALA A 10 -12.82 -32.07 -11.58
N GLY A 11 -12.77 -30.89 -12.21
CA GLY A 11 -11.99 -29.77 -11.70
C GLY A 11 -12.55 -29.34 -10.36
N LEU A 12 -11.78 -29.48 -9.28
CA LEU A 12 -12.02 -28.74 -8.05
C LEU A 12 -11.74 -27.26 -8.38
N ALA A 13 -12.78 -26.46 -8.54
CA ALA A 13 -12.66 -25.02 -8.39
C ALA A 13 -12.38 -24.76 -6.91
N ALA A 14 -11.16 -24.36 -6.57
CA ALA A 14 -10.88 -23.79 -5.27
C ALA A 14 -11.70 -22.51 -5.16
N ALA A 15 -12.69 -22.48 -4.26
CA ALA A 15 -13.35 -21.24 -3.91
C ALA A 15 -12.30 -20.35 -3.23
N ALA A 16 -11.90 -19.27 -3.90
CA ALA A 16 -11.08 -18.24 -3.28
C ALA A 16 -11.85 -17.72 -2.06
N VAL A 17 -11.26 -17.89 -0.88
CA VAL A 17 -11.78 -17.25 0.33
C VAL A 17 -11.42 -15.78 0.21
N ALA A 18 -12.42 -14.91 0.06
CA ALA A 18 -12.18 -13.48 0.12
C ALA A 18 -11.53 -13.15 1.48
N ARG A 19 -10.36 -12.52 1.46
CA ARG A 19 -9.75 -11.97 2.68
C ARG A 19 -10.66 -10.87 3.22
N ALA A 20 -10.74 -10.79 4.54
CA ALA A 20 -11.39 -9.65 5.19
C ALA A 20 -10.51 -8.41 5.00
N ASP A 21 -11.14 -7.24 4.92
CA ASP A 21 -10.43 -5.96 4.80
C ASP A 21 -9.39 -5.81 5.91
N LEU A 22 -8.21 -5.30 5.55
CA LEU A 22 -7.13 -5.08 6.49
C LEU A 22 -7.43 -3.83 7.33
N ILE A 23 -7.63 -4.00 8.63
CA ILE A 23 -7.73 -2.86 9.56
C ILE A 23 -6.31 -2.41 9.85
N GLY A 24 -5.96 -1.20 9.42
CA GLY A 24 -4.62 -0.69 9.52
C GLY A 24 -4.10 -0.54 10.94
N THR A 25 -2.78 -0.60 11.06
CA THR A 25 -2.06 -0.41 12.31
C THR A 25 -1.63 1.03 12.50
N PHE A 26 -2.02 1.64 13.64
CA PHE A 26 -1.54 2.98 13.99
C PHE A 26 -0.10 2.92 14.52
N LYS A 27 0.84 3.47 13.74
CA LYS A 27 2.28 3.42 14.03
C LYS A 27 3.04 4.50 13.28
N THR A 28 4.08 5.01 13.91
CA THR A 28 5.08 5.85 13.24
C THR A 28 6.26 4.98 12.84
N ILE A 29 6.63 5.05 11.55
CA ILE A 29 7.79 4.37 10.98
C ILE A 29 8.94 5.36 10.83
N THR A 30 10.16 4.91 11.10
CA THR A 30 11.39 5.65 10.83
C THR A 30 11.91 5.22 9.47
N LEU A 31 11.94 6.14 8.49
CA LEU A 31 12.49 5.84 7.17
C LEU A 31 14.02 5.75 7.23
N ASP A 32 14.56 4.54 7.40
CA ASP A 32 16.00 4.27 7.49
C ASP A 32 16.46 3.13 6.55
N GLY A 33 15.54 2.62 5.73
CA GLY A 33 15.76 1.51 4.80
C GLY A 33 15.81 0.16 5.52
N SER A 34 15.16 0.01 6.68
CA SER A 34 15.14 -1.23 7.45
C SER A 34 13.74 -1.60 7.86
N LEU A 35 13.37 -2.88 7.72
CA LEU A 35 12.05 -3.35 8.14
C LEU A 35 11.92 -3.66 9.65
N GLY A 36 12.90 -3.24 10.46
CA GLY A 36 12.97 -3.59 11.88
C GLY A 36 11.80 -3.04 12.72
N ASP A 37 11.34 -1.83 12.41
CA ASP A 37 10.21 -1.19 13.06
C ASP A 37 8.87 -1.60 12.45
N TRP A 38 8.82 -2.48 11.44
CA TRP A 38 7.59 -3.00 10.84
C TRP A 38 7.00 -4.21 11.57
N SER A 39 7.71 -4.71 12.60
CA SER A 39 7.21 -5.80 13.44
C SER A 39 5.83 -5.50 14.03
N GLY A 40 4.86 -6.39 13.78
CA GLY A 40 3.47 -6.22 14.22
C GLY A 40 2.66 -5.20 13.42
N SER A 41 3.20 -4.64 12.33
CA SER A 41 2.39 -3.98 11.30
C SER A 41 1.68 -5.03 10.45
N ASP A 42 0.58 -4.62 9.82
CA ASP A 42 -0.18 -5.51 8.98
C ASP A 42 0.53 -5.76 7.65
N VAL A 43 0.54 -7.02 7.24
CA VAL A 43 0.99 -7.45 5.93
C VAL A 43 -0.19 -7.32 4.98
N LEU A 44 -0.09 -6.35 4.07
CA LEU A 44 -1.04 -6.16 2.98
C LEU A 44 -1.01 -7.36 2.03
N TYR A 45 0.19 -7.81 1.66
CA TYR A 45 0.39 -8.96 0.78
C TYR A 45 1.67 -9.71 1.16
N ASN A 46 1.65 -11.04 1.06
CA ASN A 46 2.86 -11.88 1.07
C ASN A 46 2.98 -12.74 -0.20
N ASP A 47 4.21 -13.07 -0.59
CA ASP A 47 4.54 -13.76 -1.85
C ASP A 47 3.76 -15.04 -2.13
N ALA A 48 3.40 -15.80 -1.10
CA ALA A 48 2.61 -17.03 -1.21
C ALA A 48 1.18 -16.79 -1.74
N GLU A 49 0.71 -15.55 -1.73
CA GLU A 49 -0.62 -15.14 -2.22
C GLU A 49 -0.60 -14.74 -3.70
N ILE A 50 0.58 -14.62 -4.30
CA ILE A 50 0.71 -14.31 -5.72
C ILE A 50 0.96 -15.59 -6.51
N GLY A 51 0.16 -15.77 -7.57
CA GLY A 51 0.28 -16.92 -8.46
C GLY A 51 1.68 -17.07 -9.05
N ASP A 52 2.14 -18.32 -9.18
CA ASP A 52 3.41 -18.64 -9.81
C ASP A 52 3.54 -17.99 -11.20
N GLY A 53 4.65 -17.28 -11.44
CA GLY A 53 4.95 -16.61 -12.70
C GLY A 53 4.63 -15.12 -12.75
N ASP A 54 4.01 -14.56 -11.71
CA ASP A 54 3.87 -13.11 -11.56
C ASP A 54 5.22 -12.45 -11.19
N PRO A 55 5.64 -11.37 -11.87
CA PRO A 55 6.85 -10.62 -11.53
C PRO A 55 6.95 -10.20 -10.05
N LEU A 56 5.83 -9.88 -9.39
CA LEU A 56 5.81 -9.49 -7.98
C LEU A 56 6.30 -10.60 -7.05
N ASN A 57 5.95 -11.86 -7.31
CA ASN A 57 6.36 -13.00 -6.48
C ASN A 57 7.90 -13.13 -6.44
N SER A 58 8.57 -12.83 -7.56
CA SER A 58 10.04 -12.80 -7.61
C SER A 58 10.69 -11.53 -7.04
N SER A 59 9.91 -10.48 -6.79
CA SER A 59 10.43 -9.14 -6.45
C SER A 59 10.21 -8.75 -4.98
N TYR A 60 9.26 -9.38 -4.30
CA TYR A 60 8.96 -9.08 -2.89
C TYR A 60 8.62 -10.33 -2.09
N GLU A 61 8.88 -10.27 -0.78
CA GLU A 61 8.38 -11.24 0.19
C GLU A 61 7.11 -10.74 0.88
N ASN A 62 7.12 -9.49 1.35
CA ASN A 62 6.04 -8.89 2.12
C ASN A 62 5.85 -7.43 1.73
N VAL A 63 4.61 -6.98 1.74
CA VAL A 63 4.24 -5.57 1.67
C VAL A 63 3.47 -5.21 2.90
N TYR A 64 3.90 -4.15 3.56
CA TYR A 64 3.37 -3.70 4.83
C TYR A 64 2.72 -2.32 4.68
N LEU A 65 1.65 -2.11 5.44
CA LEU A 65 1.04 -0.79 5.61
C LEU A 65 0.90 -0.44 7.09
N ALA A 66 1.10 0.83 7.39
CA ALA A 66 0.81 1.43 8.70
C ALA A 66 0.52 2.92 8.54
N ASN A 67 -0.05 3.58 9.54
CA ASN A 67 -0.23 5.03 9.50
C ASN A 67 -0.10 5.70 10.88
N ASN A 68 0.29 6.97 10.94
CA ASN A 68 0.38 7.75 12.19
C ASN A 68 -0.70 8.84 12.30
N GLY A 69 -1.74 8.77 11.46
CA GLY A 69 -2.81 9.76 11.36
C GLY A 69 -2.50 10.96 10.47
N THR A 70 -1.24 11.13 10.05
CA THR A 70 -0.83 12.13 9.04
C THR A 70 -0.36 11.45 7.76
N ASP A 71 0.47 10.41 7.91
CA ASP A 71 1.10 9.70 6.81
C ASP A 71 0.65 8.24 6.76
N LEU A 72 0.52 7.71 5.54
CA LEU A 72 0.51 6.29 5.22
C LEU A 72 1.97 5.87 4.97
N PHE A 73 2.42 4.89 5.73
CA PHE A 73 3.71 4.25 5.52
C PHE A 73 3.53 2.99 4.69
N ILE A 74 4.43 2.79 3.74
CA ILE A 74 4.48 1.59 2.90
C ILE A 74 5.87 0.97 3.01
N GLY A 75 5.93 -0.29 3.42
CA GLY A 75 7.16 -1.05 3.58
C GLY A 75 7.17 -2.20 2.59
N LEU A 76 8.25 -2.35 1.83
CA LEU A 76 8.41 -3.42 0.85
C LEU A 76 9.64 -4.24 1.22
N ASP A 77 9.47 -5.52 1.46
CA ASP A 77 10.54 -6.50 1.60
C ASP A 77 10.91 -7.02 0.22
N THR A 78 12.09 -6.67 -0.28
CA THR A 78 12.46 -6.82 -1.70
C THR A 78 13.30 -8.04 -2.03
N LYS A 79 13.51 -8.99 -1.10
CA LYS A 79 14.32 -10.20 -1.36
C LYS A 79 15.71 -9.90 -1.98
N GLY A 80 16.35 -8.80 -1.59
CA GLY A 80 17.63 -8.37 -2.16
C GLY A 80 17.58 -7.65 -3.53
N THR A 81 16.39 -7.30 -4.04
CA THR A 81 16.19 -6.63 -5.34
C THR A 81 15.94 -5.12 -5.26
N GLY A 82 15.97 -4.53 -4.07
CA GLY A 82 15.51 -3.17 -3.80
C GLY A 82 16.43 -2.06 -4.32
N GLY A 83 17.75 -2.26 -4.26
CA GLY A 83 18.72 -1.16 -4.32
C GLY A 83 18.92 -0.48 -5.68
N GLY A 84 18.68 -1.18 -6.79
CA GLY A 84 18.88 -0.64 -8.14
C GLY A 84 17.61 -0.20 -8.84
N ASP A 85 16.56 -1.01 -8.71
CA ASP A 85 15.35 -0.90 -9.53
C ASP A 85 14.33 0.09 -8.98
N ILE A 86 14.45 0.47 -7.70
CA ILE A 86 13.58 1.46 -7.08
C ILE A 86 13.70 2.85 -7.72
N LEU A 87 14.89 3.21 -8.21
CA LEU A 87 15.15 4.47 -8.89
C LEU A 87 14.94 4.40 -10.41
N ASN A 88 14.36 3.30 -10.91
CA ASN A 88 13.97 3.20 -12.30
C ASN A 88 12.54 3.70 -12.46
N SER A 89 12.35 4.60 -13.43
CA SER A 89 11.01 5.09 -13.75
C SER A 89 10.15 3.92 -14.20
N TYR A 90 8.88 3.90 -13.80
CA TYR A 90 7.89 2.88 -14.21
C TYR A 90 8.04 1.49 -13.59
N THR A 91 9.16 1.15 -12.96
CA THR A 91 9.42 -0.21 -12.44
C THR A 91 8.57 -0.57 -11.24
N ARG A 92 8.37 0.33 -10.27
CA ARG A 92 7.56 0.07 -9.08
C ARG A 92 6.46 1.12 -8.98
N ASN A 93 5.22 0.69 -9.19
CA ASN A 93 4.02 1.51 -9.15
C ASN A 93 3.17 1.09 -7.97
N ILE A 94 2.67 2.05 -7.21
CA ILE A 94 1.64 1.77 -6.21
C ILE A 94 0.41 2.57 -6.60
N PHE A 95 -0.69 1.87 -6.85
CA PHE A 95 -1.97 2.45 -7.18
C PHE A 95 -2.86 2.45 -5.94
N VAL A 96 -3.62 3.52 -5.75
CA VAL A 96 -4.57 3.66 -4.64
C VAL A 96 -5.92 4.08 -5.19
N ASP A 97 -6.92 3.25 -4.97
CA ASP A 97 -8.34 3.55 -5.12
C ASP A 97 -8.82 4.03 -3.76
N ALA A 98 -9.05 5.34 -3.64
CA ALA A 98 -9.29 6.00 -2.36
C ALA A 98 -10.78 6.19 -2.08
N ASP A 99 -11.63 6.02 -3.09
CA ASP A 99 -13.07 6.21 -2.99
C ASP A 99 -13.87 4.90 -3.03
N ALA A 100 -13.18 3.76 -3.16
CA ALA A 100 -13.73 2.41 -3.26
C ALA A 100 -14.73 2.26 -4.42
N ASN A 101 -14.58 3.09 -5.46
CA ASN A 101 -15.42 3.07 -6.63
C ASN A 101 -14.60 2.62 -7.84
N GLY A 102 -14.69 1.33 -8.16
CA GLY A 102 -14.04 0.75 -9.34
C GLY A 102 -14.50 1.33 -10.70
N ALA A 103 -15.43 2.29 -10.72
CA ALA A 103 -15.81 3.05 -11.91
C ALA A 103 -15.10 4.42 -12.06
N SER A 104 -14.40 4.92 -11.03
CA SER A 104 -13.52 6.10 -11.08
C SER A 104 -12.07 5.70 -11.39
N GLY A 105 -11.16 6.67 -11.46
CA GLY A 105 -9.73 6.39 -11.54
C GLY A 105 -9.23 5.74 -12.85
N PHE A 106 -7.97 5.33 -12.84
CA PHE A 106 -7.33 4.59 -13.93
C PHE A 106 -7.65 3.11 -13.85
N ASN A 107 -7.99 2.50 -14.98
CA ASN A 107 -8.06 1.06 -15.15
C ASN A 107 -7.46 0.67 -16.52
N GLY A 108 -6.32 -0.04 -16.48
CA GLY A 108 -5.59 -0.48 -17.66
C GLY A 108 -6.20 -1.67 -18.42
N GLY A 109 -7.39 -2.13 -18.03
CA GLY A 109 -8.06 -3.32 -18.56
C GLY A 109 -7.60 -4.64 -17.93
N TRP A 110 -6.45 -4.64 -17.26
CA TRP A 110 -5.89 -5.75 -16.49
C TRP A 110 -6.11 -5.63 -14.98
N MET A 111 -6.61 -4.47 -14.55
CA MET A 111 -6.97 -4.16 -13.17
C MET A 111 -8.45 -4.50 -12.90
N THR A 112 -8.78 -4.97 -11.70
CA THR A 112 -10.19 -5.15 -11.28
C THR A 112 -10.78 -3.91 -10.61
N GLY A 113 -9.95 -2.93 -10.25
CA GLY A 113 -10.34 -1.65 -9.66
C GLY A 113 -10.03 -0.45 -10.55
N GLY A 114 -10.53 0.71 -10.16
CA GLY A 114 -10.25 1.99 -10.77
C GLY A 114 -9.48 2.85 -9.79
N TYR A 115 -8.25 3.25 -10.11
CA TYR A 115 -7.32 3.80 -9.14
C TYR A 115 -7.17 5.31 -9.28
N ASP A 116 -7.48 6.05 -8.21
CA ASP A 116 -7.47 7.52 -8.18
C ASP A 116 -6.05 8.10 -8.09
N TYR A 117 -5.13 7.35 -7.50
CA TYR A 117 -3.76 7.81 -7.26
C TYR A 117 -2.71 6.82 -7.75
N LEU A 118 -1.58 7.38 -8.16
CA LEU A 118 -0.36 6.67 -8.50
C LEU A 118 0.78 7.22 -7.65
N ILE A 119 1.53 6.33 -7.02
CA ILE A 119 2.81 6.63 -6.39
C ILE A 119 3.90 5.96 -7.22
N GLN A 120 4.86 6.74 -7.69
CA GLN A 120 5.88 6.27 -8.63
C GLN A 120 7.14 7.12 -8.57
N TYR A 121 8.28 6.49 -8.81
CA TYR A 121 9.54 7.18 -9.06
C TYR A 121 9.61 7.71 -10.51
N GLY A 122 10.18 8.89 -10.72
CA GLY A 122 10.63 9.28 -12.07
C GLY A 122 9.65 10.14 -12.89
N SER A 123 8.33 10.00 -12.71
CA SER A 123 7.34 10.69 -13.54
C SER A 123 7.31 12.23 -13.35
N GLY A 124 7.90 12.73 -12.25
CA GLY A 124 7.92 14.15 -11.86
C GLY A 124 9.33 14.66 -11.56
N GLY A 125 10.36 13.88 -11.93
CA GLY A 125 11.77 14.12 -11.60
C GLY A 125 12.43 12.89 -10.96
N THR A 126 13.64 13.05 -10.43
CA THR A 126 14.45 11.96 -9.81
C THR A 126 14.04 11.67 -8.36
N VAL A 127 12.74 11.65 -8.08
CA VAL A 127 12.15 11.47 -6.74
C VAL A 127 10.83 10.71 -6.83
N TYR A 128 10.44 10.05 -5.74
CA TYR A 128 9.10 9.50 -5.60
C TYR A 128 8.06 10.61 -5.42
N SER A 129 6.92 10.45 -6.09
CA SER A 129 5.84 11.41 -6.08
C SER A 129 4.48 10.73 -6.11
N VAL A 130 3.47 11.45 -5.63
CA VAL A 130 2.04 11.11 -5.75
C VAL A 130 1.44 11.88 -6.92
N TYR A 131 0.58 11.20 -7.68
CA TYR A 131 -0.21 11.79 -8.75
C TYR A 131 -1.68 11.43 -8.56
N SER A 132 -2.59 12.33 -8.96
CA SER A 132 -4.01 12.02 -9.12
C SER A 132 -4.34 11.71 -10.56
N PHE A 133 -5.26 10.78 -10.76
CA PHE A 133 -5.81 10.48 -12.05
C PHE A 133 -6.59 11.66 -12.62
N ASN A 134 -6.33 12.01 -13.88
CA ASN A 134 -7.07 13.08 -14.58
C ASN A 134 -7.43 12.70 -16.01
N GLY A 135 -7.49 11.40 -16.30
CA GLY A 135 -7.88 10.91 -17.62
C GLY A 135 -9.35 11.20 -17.93
N PRO A 136 -9.69 11.51 -19.19
CA PRO A 136 -11.09 11.70 -19.61
C PRO A 136 -11.91 10.40 -19.59
N ASN A 137 -11.27 9.25 -19.46
CA ASN A 137 -11.86 7.93 -19.28
C ASN A 137 -10.83 7.01 -18.59
N GLN A 138 -11.28 5.94 -17.93
CA GLN A 138 -10.44 5.10 -17.06
C GLN A 138 -9.21 4.50 -17.77
N SER A 139 -9.29 4.21 -19.06
CA SER A 139 -8.16 3.60 -19.80
C SER A 139 -7.12 4.61 -20.29
N THR A 140 -7.33 5.90 -20.07
CA THR A 140 -6.37 6.93 -20.48
C THR A 140 -5.29 7.10 -19.42
N TRP A 141 -4.05 6.72 -19.71
CA TRP A 141 -2.90 6.99 -18.83
C TRP A 141 -2.62 8.50 -18.72
N SER A 142 -3.22 9.14 -17.71
CA SER A 142 -3.12 10.58 -17.50
C SER A 142 -3.14 10.87 -16.00
N TRP A 143 -2.08 11.52 -15.54
CA TRP A 143 -1.78 11.73 -14.13
C TRP A 143 -1.35 13.19 -13.89
N SER A 144 -1.88 13.81 -12.84
CA SER A 144 -1.50 15.15 -12.37
C SER A 144 -0.64 15.04 -11.12
N PHE A 145 0.53 15.68 -11.12
CA PHE A 145 1.40 15.74 -9.95
C PHE A 145 0.71 16.40 -8.75
N ILE A 146 0.86 15.81 -7.57
CA ILE A 146 0.38 16.34 -6.29
C ILE A 146 1.55 16.79 -5.43
N SER A 147 2.42 15.86 -5.06
CA SER A 147 3.53 16.12 -4.14
C SER A 147 4.64 15.09 -4.28
N THR A 148 5.85 15.45 -3.86
CA THR A 148 6.92 14.48 -3.58
C THR A 148 6.71 13.81 -2.24
N ILE A 149 7.26 12.62 -2.05
CA ILE A 149 7.18 11.86 -0.79
C ILE A 149 8.57 11.55 -0.24
N ALA A 150 8.65 11.27 1.06
CA ALA A 150 9.88 10.80 1.67
C ALA A 150 10.01 9.29 1.47
N TYR A 151 11.24 8.82 1.28
CA TYR A 151 11.54 7.41 1.14
C TYR A 151 12.96 7.09 1.60
N SER A 152 13.18 5.85 2.01
CA SER A 152 14.50 5.27 2.29
C SER A 152 14.53 3.83 1.78
N TYR A 153 15.71 3.34 1.41
CA TYR A 153 15.83 1.99 0.85
C TYR A 153 17.25 1.42 0.98
N ASN A 154 17.33 0.10 0.91
CA ASN A 154 18.54 -0.67 0.66
C ASN A 154 18.20 -1.84 -0.30
N ASP A 155 19.04 -2.87 -0.36
CA ASP A 155 18.80 -4.02 -1.23
C ASP A 155 17.61 -4.89 -0.78
N ASP A 156 17.32 -4.93 0.52
CA ASP A 156 16.32 -5.81 1.13
C ASP A 156 15.02 -5.09 1.48
N ALA A 157 15.03 -3.76 1.58
CA ALA A 157 13.91 -2.99 2.09
C ALA A 157 13.72 -1.68 1.34
N ILE A 158 12.45 -1.33 1.12
CA ILE A 158 12.01 -0.02 0.65
C ILE A 158 10.97 0.50 1.62
N GLU A 159 11.11 1.75 2.02
CA GLU A 159 10.16 2.43 2.91
C GLU A 159 9.73 3.75 2.29
N LEU A 160 8.42 3.99 2.27
CA LEU A 160 7.80 5.20 1.75
C LEU A 160 6.94 5.84 2.85
N SER A 161 6.91 7.17 2.90
CA SER A 161 5.95 7.93 3.72
C SER A 161 5.14 8.86 2.83
N VAL A 162 3.85 8.56 2.70
CA VAL A 162 2.90 9.26 1.84
C VAL A 162 1.93 10.05 2.70
N PRO A 163 1.84 11.38 2.57
CA PRO A 163 0.83 12.15 3.30
C PRO A 163 -0.58 11.66 2.96
N LEU A 164 -1.38 11.30 3.97
CA LEU A 164 -2.76 10.86 3.78
C LEU A 164 -3.59 11.92 3.03
N SER A 165 -3.34 13.20 3.32
CA SER A 165 -3.98 14.32 2.63
C SER A 165 -3.66 14.38 1.13
N ALA A 166 -2.51 13.86 0.68
CA ALA A 166 -2.17 13.79 -0.74
C ALA A 166 -3.00 12.72 -1.47
N LEU A 167 -3.49 11.72 -0.74
CA LEU A 167 -4.38 10.66 -1.22
C LEU A 167 -5.86 10.96 -0.94
N GLY A 168 -6.19 12.13 -0.38
CA GLY A 168 -7.56 12.44 0.03
C GLY A 168 -8.10 11.55 1.15
N LEU A 169 -7.21 10.87 1.89
CA LEU A 169 -7.57 9.92 2.95
C LEU A 169 -7.43 10.54 4.35
N SER A 170 -8.15 9.94 5.29
CA SER A 170 -8.13 10.24 6.71
C SER A 170 -8.41 8.98 7.55
N GLY A 171 -8.30 9.08 8.87
CA GLY A 171 -8.53 7.93 9.75
C GLY A 171 -9.96 7.37 9.60
N GLY A 172 -10.06 6.06 9.39
CA GLY A 172 -11.32 5.34 9.18
C GLY A 172 -11.72 5.18 7.71
N ASP A 173 -11.07 5.88 6.78
CA ASP A 173 -11.31 5.67 5.35
C ASP A 173 -10.74 4.32 4.90
N THR A 174 -11.42 3.66 3.97
CA THR A 174 -10.95 2.42 3.34
C THR A 174 -10.51 2.72 1.92
N ALA A 175 -9.29 2.33 1.60
CA ALA A 175 -8.70 2.43 0.27
C ALA A 175 -8.28 1.05 -0.22
N ARG A 176 -8.34 0.81 -1.52
CA ARG A 176 -7.73 -0.37 -2.13
C ARG A 176 -6.36 -0.01 -2.65
N VAL A 177 -5.34 -0.72 -2.17
CA VAL A 177 -3.94 -0.50 -2.53
C VAL A 177 -3.48 -1.64 -3.40
N LEU A 178 -2.94 -1.31 -4.57
CA LEU A 178 -2.35 -2.25 -5.52
C LEU A 178 -0.88 -1.93 -5.70
N LEU A 179 -0.02 -2.93 -5.48
CA LEU A 179 1.37 -2.87 -5.91
C LEU A 179 1.50 -3.42 -7.32
N ASN A 180 2.26 -2.77 -8.19
CA ASN A 180 2.57 -3.28 -9.51
C ASN A 180 4.05 -3.13 -9.76
N VAL A 181 4.68 -4.20 -10.24
CA VAL A 181 6.06 -4.15 -10.74
C VAL A 181 6.08 -4.45 -12.21
N THR A 182 6.55 -3.48 -12.96
CA THR A 182 6.92 -3.69 -14.35
C THR A 182 8.38 -4.14 -14.34
N GLY A 183 8.69 -5.27 -14.98
CA GLY A 183 10.07 -5.80 -14.97
C GLY A 183 11.10 -4.79 -15.47
N ALA A 184 12.38 -5.03 -15.20
CA ALA A 184 13.46 -4.17 -15.70
C ALA A 184 13.40 -4.06 -17.25
N GLY A 185 13.42 -2.82 -17.76
CA GLY A 185 13.41 -2.54 -19.22
C GLY A 185 12.02 -2.33 -19.84
N VAL A 186 10.96 -2.23 -19.05
CA VAL A 186 9.62 -1.85 -19.55
C VAL A 186 9.62 -0.37 -19.96
N THR A 187 9.17 -0.09 -21.18
CA THR A 187 8.93 1.25 -21.71
C THR A 187 7.43 1.52 -21.75
N THR A 188 7.00 2.74 -22.10
CA THR A 188 5.58 3.08 -22.36
C THR A 188 4.89 2.19 -23.41
N GLU A 189 5.64 1.36 -24.17
CA GLU A 189 5.14 0.62 -25.34
C GLU A 189 4.99 -0.90 -25.12
N THR A 190 5.50 -1.49 -24.02
CA THR A 190 5.48 -2.95 -23.76
C THR A 190 4.48 -3.43 -22.70
N TRP A 191 3.47 -2.63 -22.38
CA TRP A 191 2.48 -2.79 -21.29
C TRP A 191 1.52 -4.00 -21.42
N ALA A 192 1.73 -4.89 -22.39
CA ALA A 192 0.74 -5.87 -22.82
C ALA A 192 0.56 -7.10 -21.91
N SER A 193 1.07 -7.10 -20.68
CA SER A 193 0.89 -8.23 -19.74
C SER A 193 1.11 -7.83 -18.28
N GLU A 194 0.44 -6.77 -17.82
CA GLU A 194 0.47 -6.41 -16.41
C GLU A 194 -0.57 -7.26 -15.66
N PHE A 195 -0.11 -7.95 -14.62
CA PHE A 195 -0.98 -8.69 -13.71
C PHE A 195 -1.40 -7.73 -12.59
N GLU A 196 -2.67 -7.77 -12.21
CA GLU A 196 -3.08 -7.20 -10.93
C GLU A 196 -2.64 -8.15 -9.83
N SER A 197 -1.71 -7.70 -9.00
CA SER A 197 -1.18 -8.53 -7.93
C SER A 197 -0.90 -7.72 -6.67
N GLY A 198 -1.20 -8.28 -5.50
CA GLY A 198 -1.14 -7.54 -4.24
C GLY A 198 -2.15 -6.38 -4.15
N ALA A 199 -3.35 -6.53 -4.73
CA ALA A 199 -4.46 -5.57 -4.61
C ALA A 199 -5.36 -5.92 -3.44
N GLU A 200 -5.32 -5.15 -2.36
CA GLU A 200 -6.04 -5.44 -1.12
C GLU A 200 -6.65 -4.17 -0.51
N ASN A 201 -7.77 -4.34 0.21
CA ASN A 201 -8.41 -3.25 0.93
C ASN A 201 -7.69 -2.98 2.25
N TYR A 202 -7.39 -1.71 2.51
CA TYR A 202 -6.77 -1.19 3.72
C TYR A 202 -7.64 -0.08 4.33
N THR A 203 -8.03 -0.24 5.58
CA THR A 203 -8.72 0.80 6.36
C THR A 203 -7.71 1.57 7.20
N VAL A 204 -7.61 2.87 7.00
CA VAL A 204 -6.68 3.74 7.71
C VAL A 204 -6.98 3.71 9.21
N ALA A 205 -5.98 3.39 10.03
CA ALA A 205 -6.14 3.33 11.48
C ALA A 205 -6.54 4.70 12.04
N LEU A 206 -7.49 4.71 12.98
CA LEU A 206 -7.82 5.91 13.72
C LEU A 206 -6.68 6.32 14.65
N VAL A 207 -6.57 7.62 14.92
CA VAL A 207 -5.68 8.13 15.98
C VAL A 207 -6.16 7.55 17.31
N PRO A 208 -5.30 6.83 18.07
CA PRO A 208 -5.68 6.30 19.36
C PRO A 208 -6.07 7.44 20.30
N GLU A 209 -7.29 7.38 20.83
CA GLU A 209 -7.71 8.32 21.86
C GLU A 209 -6.75 8.24 23.06
N PRO A 210 -6.38 9.37 23.69
CA PRO A 210 -5.62 9.33 24.92
C PRO A 210 -6.41 8.50 25.94
N THR A 211 -5.83 7.37 26.35
CA THR A 211 -6.52 6.45 27.26
C THR A 211 -7.03 7.22 28.48
N THR A 212 -8.24 6.88 28.94
CA THR A 212 -8.90 7.54 30.08
C THR A 212 -8.02 7.60 31.33
N ALA A 213 -7.06 6.68 31.47
CA ALA A 213 -6.05 6.68 32.53
C ALA A 213 -5.11 7.89 32.49
N MET A 214 -4.68 8.35 31.30
CA MET A 214 -3.86 9.55 31.15
C MET A 214 -4.64 10.83 31.48
N LEU A 215 -5.91 10.90 31.06
CA LEU A 215 -6.81 12.00 31.43
C LEU A 215 -7.08 12.05 32.94
N LEU A 216 -7.26 10.89 33.59
CA LEU A 216 -7.51 10.82 35.03
C LEU A 216 -6.26 11.21 35.85
N LEU A 217 -5.07 10.76 35.44
CA LEU A 217 -3.80 11.11 36.08
C LEU A 217 -3.45 12.60 35.90
N GLY A 218 -3.66 13.15 34.71
CA GLY A 218 -3.52 14.59 34.45
C GLY A 218 -4.49 15.42 35.29
N GLY A 219 -5.75 15.00 35.38
CA GLY A 219 -6.77 15.64 36.22
C GLY A 219 -6.45 15.60 37.72
N LEU A 220 -5.98 14.46 38.23
CA LEU A 220 -5.58 14.31 39.64
C LEU A 220 -4.33 15.15 39.98
N ALA A 221 -3.35 15.22 39.08
CA ALA A 221 -2.17 16.06 39.26
C ALA A 221 -2.52 17.57 39.27
N ALA A 222 -3.46 17.99 38.41
CA ALA A 222 -3.99 19.36 38.40
C ALA A 222 -4.75 19.69 39.70
N LEU A 223 -5.59 18.79 40.19
CA LEU A 223 -6.29 18.96 41.48
C LEU A 223 -5.32 19.03 42.66
N ALA A 224 -4.26 18.23 42.67
CA ALA A 224 -3.23 18.25 43.71
C ALA A 224 -2.46 19.58 43.73
N LYS A 225 -2.14 20.15 42.56
CA LYS A 225 -1.54 21.48 42.44
C LYS A 225 -2.48 22.58 42.95
N LEU A 226 -3.77 22.52 42.60
CA LEU A 226 -4.77 23.49 43.06
C LEU A 226 -5.00 23.45 44.58
N ARG A 227 -4.93 22.26 45.20
CA ARG A 227 -5.02 22.14 46.67
C ARG A 227 -3.80 22.71 47.39
N ARG A 228 -2.58 22.54 46.85
CA ARG A 228 -1.37 23.14 47.43
C ARG A 228 -1.35 24.66 47.32
N ALA A 229 -1.86 25.22 46.22
CA ALA A 229 -1.92 26.67 46.01
C ALA A 229 -2.94 27.39 46.93
N ARG A 230 -3.90 26.68 47.51
CA ARG A 230 -4.87 27.23 48.49
C ARG A 230 -4.44 27.10 49.95
N ALA A 231 -3.38 26.34 50.22
CA ALA A 231 -2.88 26.06 51.56
C ALA A 231 -1.62 26.88 51.92
N ALA A 232 -1.16 27.73 51.00
CA ALA A 232 -0.11 28.73 51.18
C ALA A 232 -0.76 30.12 51.12
#